data_AF-A0AAW5KHZ2-F1
#
_entry.id   AF-A0AAW5KHZ2-F1
#
_cell.length_a   1.000
_cell.length_b   1.000
_cell.length_c   1.000
_cell.angle_alpha   90.00
_cell.angle_beta   90.00
_cell.angle_gamma   90.00
#
_symmetry.space_group_name_H-M   'P 1'
#
loop_
_entity.id
_entity.type
_entity.pdbx_description
1 polymer ?
#
loop_
_entity_poly.entity_id
_entity_poly.type
_entity_poly.pdbx_seq_one_letter_code
_entity_poly.pdbx_strand_id
1 'polypeptide(L)'
;MASVRQSARRLVGIGASTGGPQTLRTILQGLPQSTCAILVVQHFTHGFSSRFREYLAPLCAMQVKQVEDGERAEDGVIYLAEE
;
A
#
# COMPACT_ATOMS: atom_id res chain seq x y z
N MET A 1 10.31 -16.13 -17.85
CA MET A 1 8.89 -15.92 -18.17
C MET A 1 8.31 -15.03 -17.08
N ALA A 2 7.93 -13.78 -17.41
CA ALA A 2 7.27 -12.91 -16.44
C ALA A 2 5.88 -13.48 -16.16
N SER A 3 5.62 -13.82 -14.90
CA SER A 3 4.29 -14.26 -14.45
C SER A 3 3.28 -13.16 -14.75
N VAL A 4 2.20 -13.48 -15.47
CA VAL A 4 1.07 -12.56 -15.64
C VAL A 4 0.45 -12.36 -14.27
N ARG A 5 0.65 -11.18 -13.67
CA ARG A 5 0.04 -10.86 -12.39
C ARG A 5 -1.47 -10.73 -12.59
N GLN A 6 -2.23 -11.52 -11.83
CA GLN A 6 -3.68 -11.55 -11.94
C GLN A 6 -4.27 -10.34 -11.21
N SER A 7 -5.24 -9.67 -11.84
CA SER A 7 -5.98 -8.57 -11.19
C SER A 7 -6.64 -9.06 -9.91
N ALA A 8 -6.58 -8.24 -8.85
CA ALA A 8 -7.13 -8.57 -7.54
C ALA A 8 -8.63 -8.88 -7.62
N ARG A 9 -9.05 -10.04 -7.08
CA ARG A 9 -10.48 -10.40 -7.01
C ARG A 9 -11.22 -9.71 -5.87
N ARG A 10 -10.47 -9.21 -4.88
CA ARG A 10 -10.95 -8.52 -3.68
C ARG A 10 -9.94 -7.42 -3.35
N LEU A 11 -10.39 -6.37 -2.70
CA LEU A 11 -9.54 -5.27 -2.27
C LEU A 11 -9.96 -4.78 -0.89
N VAL A 12 -9.02 -4.18 -0.17
CA VAL A 12 -9.27 -3.48 1.10
C VAL A 12 -8.87 -2.02 0.93
N GLY A 13 -9.78 -1.11 1.28
CA GLY A 13 -9.48 0.32 1.39
C GLY A 13 -9.25 0.71 2.85
N ILE A 14 -8.21 1.50 3.12
CA ILE A 14 -7.89 2.03 4.45
C ILE A 14 -7.75 3.55 4.36
N GLY A 15 -8.51 4.28 5.17
CA GLY A 15 -8.39 5.72 5.36
C GLY A 15 -7.82 6.04 6.74
N ALA A 16 -6.83 6.92 6.82
CA ALA A 16 -6.18 7.30 8.09
C ALA A 16 -5.70 8.76 8.11
N SER A 17 -5.48 9.30 9.32
CA SER A 17 -5.06 10.69 9.57
C SER A 17 -4.13 10.75 10.79
N THR A 18 -4.47 11.46 11.87
CA THR A 18 -3.68 11.53 13.11
C THR A 18 -3.44 10.14 13.71
N GLY A 19 -2.19 9.81 14.04
CA GLY A 19 -1.78 8.47 14.52
C GLY A 19 -1.75 7.38 13.44
N GLY A 20 -2.25 7.68 12.24
CA GLY A 20 -2.36 6.76 11.12
C GLY A 20 -1.04 6.10 10.71
N PRO A 21 0.10 6.80 10.59
CA PRO A 21 1.37 6.18 10.20
C PRO A 21 1.81 5.01 11.09
N GLN A 22 1.63 5.13 12.40
CA GLN A 22 2.00 4.07 13.35
C GLN A 22 1.03 2.88 13.29
N THR A 23 -0.27 3.16 13.16
CA THR A 23 -1.31 2.13 13.00
C THR A 23 -1.15 1.38 11.68
N LEU A 24 -0.95 2.11 10.57
CA LEU A 24 -0.72 1.54 9.24
C LEU A 24 0.52 0.66 9.23
N ARG A 25 1.64 1.13 9.80
CA ARG A 25 2.84 0.28 9.96
C ARG A 25 2.50 -1.03 10.68
N THR A 26 1.76 -0.95 11.79
CA THR A 26 1.43 -2.12 12.62
C THR A 26 0.59 -3.14 11.86
N ILE A 27 -0.43 -2.68 11.13
CA ILE A 27 -1.29 -3.54 10.33
C ILE A 27 -0.52 -4.13 9.15
N LEU A 28 0.11 -3.27 8.35
CA LEU A 28 0.69 -3.63 7.05
C LEU A 28 1.92 -4.53 7.19
N GLN A 29 2.76 -4.34 8.22
CA GLN A 29 3.93 -5.19 8.46
C GLN A 29 3.54 -6.64 8.83
N GLY A 30 2.31 -6.86 9.31
CA GLY A 30 1.80 -8.18 9.70
C GLY A 30 1.14 -8.94 8.56
N LEU A 31 0.98 -8.35 7.38
CA LEU A 31 0.27 -8.96 6.26
C LEU A 31 1.21 -9.86 5.44
N PRO A 32 0.80 -11.10 5.10
CA PRO A 32 1.57 -11.97 4.21
C PRO A 32 1.53 -11.45 2.76
N GLN A 33 2.54 -11.83 1.97
CA GLN A 33 2.65 -11.44 0.55
C GLN A 33 1.44 -11.88 -0.30
N SER A 34 0.70 -12.92 0.10
CA SER A 34 -0.48 -13.43 -0.61
C SER A 34 -1.78 -12.68 -0.29
N THR A 35 -1.74 -11.63 0.53
CA THR A 35 -2.92 -10.80 0.85
C THR A 35 -3.43 -10.11 -0.41
N CYS A 36 -4.74 -9.88 -0.49
CA CYS A 36 -5.31 -9.12 -1.61
C CYS A 36 -4.78 -7.67 -1.67
N ALA A 37 -5.05 -6.97 -2.77
CA ALA A 37 -4.66 -5.57 -2.92
C ALA A 37 -5.16 -4.70 -1.75
N ILE A 38 -4.28 -3.84 -1.22
CA ILE A 38 -4.59 -2.86 -0.17
C ILE A 38 -4.42 -1.46 -0.74
N LEU A 39 -5.46 -0.63 -0.66
CA LEU A 39 -5.43 0.78 -1.04
C LEU A 39 -5.43 1.63 0.22
N VAL A 40 -4.46 2.53 0.37
CA VAL A 40 -4.28 3.34 1.58
C VAL A 40 -4.32 4.82 1.22
N VAL A 41 -5.26 5.54 1.84
CA VAL A 41 -5.31 7.00 1.85
C VAL A 41 -4.92 7.46 3.24
N GLN A 42 -3.76 8.12 3.34
CA GLN A 42 -3.30 8.72 4.58
C GLN A 42 -3.17 10.22 4.35
N HIS A 43 -3.83 11.01 5.21
CA HIS A 43 -3.68 12.46 5.16
C HIS A 43 -2.24 12.83 5.53
N PHE A 44 -1.49 13.31 4.54
CA PHE A 44 -0.12 13.78 4.67
C PHE A 44 -0.01 15.25 4.31
N THR A 45 0.97 15.94 4.90
CA THR A 45 1.46 17.21 4.36
C THR A 45 2.28 16.95 3.10
N HIS A 46 2.37 17.94 2.21
CA HIS A 46 3.02 17.73 0.92
C HIS A 46 4.49 17.26 1.06
N GLY A 47 4.90 16.27 0.25
CA GLY A 47 6.21 15.62 0.26
C GLY A 47 6.41 14.47 1.26
N PHE A 48 5.38 14.03 1.99
CA PHE A 48 5.51 12.96 2.99
C PHE A 48 5.13 11.57 2.46
N SER A 49 4.30 11.50 1.41
CA SER A 49 3.82 10.22 0.85
C SER A 49 4.98 9.31 0.38
N SER A 50 5.97 9.88 -0.31
CA SER A 50 7.16 9.16 -0.78
C SER A 50 8.04 8.64 0.36
N ARG A 51 8.24 9.45 1.41
CA ARG A 51 8.99 9.04 2.60
C ARG A 51 8.28 7.96 3.38
N PHE A 52 6.95 8.01 3.44
CA PHE A 52 6.18 6.96 4.09
C PHE A 52 6.25 5.64 3.33
N ARG A 53 6.24 5.68 1.99
CA ARG A 53 6.51 4.51 1.14
C ARG A 53 7.88 3.90 1.45
N GLU A 54 8.94 4.71 1.46
CA GLU A 54 10.31 4.27 1.76
C GLU A 54 10.44 3.70 3.17
N TYR A 55 9.70 4.25 4.13
CA TYR A 55 9.64 3.75 5.49
C TYR A 55 8.94 2.38 5.60
N LEU A 56 7.81 2.18 4.89
CA LEU A 56 7.03 0.95 4.96
C LEU A 56 7.60 -0.20 4.12
N ALA A 57 8.17 0.11 2.95
CA ALA A 57 8.66 -0.88 1.99
C ALA A 57 9.57 -1.97 2.59
N PRO A 58 10.59 -1.66 3.43
CA PRO A 58 11.45 -2.70 4.02
C PRO A 58 10.78 -3.47 5.17
N LEU A 59 9.64 -3.01 5.68
CA LEU A 59 8.95 -3.61 6.83
C LEU A 59 7.84 -4.60 6.41
N CYS A 60 7.37 -4.51 5.16
CA CYS A 60 6.23 -5.29 4.69
C CYS A 60 6.69 -6.45 3.80
N ALA A 61 6.01 -7.60 3.89
CA ALA A 61 6.21 -8.70 2.95
C ALA A 61 5.56 -8.41 1.57
N MET A 62 4.52 -7.58 1.57
CA MET A 62 3.85 -7.08 0.37
C MET A 62 4.65 -5.94 -0.28
N GLN A 63 4.53 -5.79 -1.60
CA GLN A 63 5.14 -4.69 -2.33
C GLN A 63 4.44 -3.37 -1.97
N VAL A 64 5.19 -2.35 -1.54
CA VAL A 64 4.65 -1.01 -1.25
C VAL A 64 4.97 -0.05 -2.39
N LYS A 65 3.94 0.54 -3.00
CA LYS A 65 4.02 1.39 -4.20
C LYS A 65 3.09 2.61 -4.07
N GLN A 66 3.45 3.73 -4.71
CA GLN A 66 2.53 4.85 -4.94
C GLN A 66 1.61 4.54 -6.12
N VAL A 67 0.34 4.91 -6.02
CA VAL A 67 -0.63 4.71 -7.11
C VAL A 67 -0.20 5.42 -8.39
N GLU A 68 -0.42 4.78 -9.53
CA GLU A 68 -0.30 5.35 -10.86
C GLU A 68 -1.68 5.37 -11.54
N ASP A 69 -2.03 6.47 -12.20
CA ASP A 69 -3.32 6.59 -12.88
C ASP A 69 -3.50 5.49 -13.96
N GLY A 70 -4.68 4.91 -14.01
CA GLY A 70 -5.02 3.83 -14.94
C GLY A 70 -4.42 2.45 -14.61
N GLU A 71 -3.65 2.30 -13.52
CA GLU A 71 -3.10 1.01 -13.15
C GLU A 71 -4.15 0.05 -12.57
N ARG A 72 -3.92 -1.25 -12.73
CA ARG A 72 -4.77 -2.29 -12.12
C ARG A 72 -4.22 -2.68 -10.76
N ALA A 73 -5.12 -2.82 -9.79
CA ALA A 73 -4.77 -3.35 -8.48
C ALA A 73 -4.42 -4.84 -8.56
N GLU A 74 -3.29 -5.20 -7.96
CA GLU A 74 -2.75 -6.55 -7.90
C GLU A 74 -2.71 -7.07 -6.46
N ASP A 75 -2.97 -8.36 -6.29
CA ASP A 75 -2.77 -9.02 -4.99
C ASP A 75 -1.29 -8.95 -4.60
N GLY A 76 -1.04 -8.83 -3.29
CA GLY A 76 0.32 -8.70 -2.75
C GLY A 76 0.90 -7.29 -2.84
N VAL A 77 0.09 -6.29 -3.23
CA VAL A 77 0.52 -4.90 -3.35
C VAL A 77 -0.26 -3.98 -2.40
N ILE A 78 0.48 -3.13 -1.70
CA ILE A 78 -0.01 -2.01 -0.92
C ILE A 78 0.19 -0.75 -1.74
N TYR A 79 -0.91 -0.10 -2.10
CA TYR A 79 -0.96 1.12 -2.86
C TYR A 79 -1.18 2.31 -1.93
N LEU A 80 -0.24 3.24 -1.92
CA LEU A 80 -0.36 4.50 -1.20
C LEU A 80 -0.89 5.55 -2.17
N ALA A 81 -1.99 6.20 -1.81
CA ALA A 81 -2.48 7.35 -2.54
C ALA A 81 -1.42 8.46 -2.62
N GLU A 82 -1.42 9.18 -3.73
CA GLU A 82 -0.73 10.45 -3.84
C GLU A 82 -1.43 11.54 -3.01
N GLU A 83 -0.81 12.71 -2.94
CA GLU A 83 -1.24 13.83 -2.10
C GLU A 83 -2.45 14.59 -2.67
#